data_AF-A0AAW5LFJ0-F1
#
_entry.id   AF-A0AAW5LFJ0-F1
#
_cell.length_a   1.000
_cell.length_b   1.000
_cell.length_c   1.000
_cell.angle_alpha   90.00
_cell.angle_beta   90.00
_cell.angle_gamma   90.00
#
_symmetry.space_group_name_H-M   'P 1'
#
loop_
_entity.id
_entity.type
_entity.pdbx_description
1 polymer ?
#
loop_
_entity_poly.entity_id
_entity_poly.type
_entity_poly.pdbx_seq_one_letter_code
_entity_poly.pdbx_strand_id
1 'polypeptide(L)'
;MTDYQYPKDIYTEAEPDVNTLANLGPLTGMAGIWEGKRGLDINPKAEGAEKDPYIERIELQPIDAQTNGPQLFYGLRYHTRIVQPNEVETFHDQVGYWLWEPATGNILFTLSIPRGQTLMATGNAAADAKEFTVKAVRGSLTNGIISNPFIEQNFTTESYTLKVKINDDGTWSYEQDTVMIIPNYGEPFHHTDRNRLTKIAEAMPNPTALAAQKEAK
;
A
#
# COMPACT_ATOMS: atom_id res chain seq x y z
N MET A 1 18.59 1.69 12.87
CA MET A 1 17.55 2.65 13.26
C MET A 1 18.16 3.55 14.31
N THR A 2 18.19 4.86 14.08
CA THR A 2 18.30 5.81 15.18
C THR A 2 16.96 5.79 15.90
N ASP A 3 16.96 5.63 17.22
CA ASP A 3 15.76 5.72 18.04
C ASP A 3 15.25 7.16 17.97
N TYR A 4 14.40 7.45 16.98
CA TYR A 4 13.75 8.74 16.87
C TYR A 4 12.86 8.93 18.10
N GLN A 5 13.09 10.02 18.83
CA GLN A 5 12.29 10.38 19.99
C GLN A 5 11.39 11.55 19.59
N TYR A 6 10.08 11.35 19.64
CA TYR A 6 9.15 12.45 19.48
C TYR A 6 9.38 13.50 20.58
N PRO A 7 9.09 14.78 20.31
CA PRO A 7 9.06 15.81 21.34
C PRO A 7 8.18 15.39 22.52
N LYS A 8 8.54 15.87 23.72
CA LYS A 8 7.70 15.67 24.92
C LYS A 8 6.31 16.30 24.77
N ASP A 9 6.23 17.40 24.02
CA ASP A 9 4.97 18.01 23.63
C ASP A 9 4.37 17.21 22.46
N ILE A 10 3.30 16.48 22.77
CA ILE A 10 2.58 15.64 21.81
C ILE A 10 1.37 16.35 21.19
N TYR A 11 1.14 17.63 21.48
CA TYR A 11 -0.06 18.36 21.05
C TYR A 11 0.23 19.44 20.02
N THR A 12 1.41 20.06 20.05
CA THR A 12 1.79 21.02 19.02
C THR A 12 1.91 20.31 17.67
N GLU A 13 1.09 20.75 16.71
CA GLU A 13 1.08 20.19 15.36
C GLU A 13 2.34 20.54 14.58
N ALA A 14 2.80 19.61 13.75
CA ALA A 14 3.80 19.91 12.73
C ALA A 14 3.22 20.87 11.68
N GLU A 15 4.03 21.77 11.14
CA GLU A 15 3.64 22.65 10.03
C GLU A 15 3.92 21.95 8.69
N PRO A 16 2.89 21.50 7.95
CA PRO A 16 3.10 20.79 6.69
C PRO A 16 3.32 21.75 5.52
N ASP A 17 4.08 21.29 4.51
CA ASP A 17 4.03 21.87 3.18
C ASP A 17 2.73 21.45 2.50
N VAL A 18 1.98 22.41 1.95
CA VAL A 18 0.71 22.16 1.25
C VAL A 18 0.89 21.35 -0.03
N ASN A 19 2.08 21.34 -0.62
CA ASN A 19 2.40 20.57 -1.83
C ASN A 19 2.84 19.14 -1.47
N THR A 20 1.86 18.27 -1.23
CA THR A 20 2.13 16.86 -0.87
C THR A 20 3.00 16.15 -1.91
N LEU A 21 2.79 16.39 -3.20
CA LEU A 21 3.54 15.70 -4.28
C LEU A 21 5.05 15.94 -4.20
N ALA A 22 5.50 17.08 -3.65
CA ALA A 22 6.91 17.39 -3.46
C ALA A 22 7.52 16.69 -2.22
N ASN A 23 6.69 16.10 -1.35
CA ASN A 23 7.07 15.65 -0.02
C ASN A 23 6.79 14.15 0.24
N LEU A 24 6.52 13.37 -0.82
CA LEU A 24 6.18 11.94 -0.73
C LEU A 24 7.37 11.00 -0.44
N GLY A 25 8.61 11.51 -0.45
CA GLY A 25 9.82 10.71 -0.24
C GLY A 25 9.86 9.49 -1.19
N PRO A 26 10.00 8.25 -0.67
CA PRO A 26 10.10 7.04 -1.49
C PRO A 26 8.82 6.73 -2.27
N LEU A 27 7.68 7.33 -1.90
CA LEU A 27 6.40 7.13 -2.57
C LEU A 27 6.23 8.01 -3.82
N THR A 28 7.14 8.96 -4.05
CA THR A 28 7.03 9.93 -5.16
C THR A 28 6.86 9.25 -6.52
N GLY A 29 7.62 8.17 -6.75
CA GLY A 29 7.57 7.40 -8.01
C GLY A 29 6.27 6.63 -8.24
N MET A 30 5.39 6.54 -7.23
CA MET A 30 4.12 5.82 -7.30
C MET A 30 2.92 6.75 -7.55
N ALA A 31 3.06 8.06 -7.36
CA ALA A 31 1.95 8.99 -7.57
C ALA A 31 1.46 8.95 -9.03
N GLY A 32 0.17 8.70 -9.24
CA GLY A 32 -0.46 8.68 -10.55
C GLY A 32 -1.44 7.52 -10.73
N ILE A 33 -1.88 7.35 -11.97
CA ILE A 33 -2.74 6.24 -12.38
C ILE A 33 -1.91 5.25 -13.19
N TRP A 34 -2.02 3.97 -12.87
CA TRP A 34 -1.18 2.92 -13.41
C TRP A 34 -2.00 1.72 -13.91
N GLU A 35 -1.40 0.99 -14.84
CA GLU A 35 -1.94 -0.25 -15.39
C GLU A 35 -0.85 -1.33 -15.46
N GLY A 36 -1.21 -2.57 -15.10
CA GLY A 36 -0.37 -3.76 -15.23
C GLY A 36 -1.13 -4.90 -15.86
N LYS A 37 -0.64 -5.42 -16.99
CA LYS A 37 -1.33 -6.47 -17.78
C LYS A 37 -0.73 -7.86 -17.63
N ARG A 38 0.28 -8.00 -16.76
CA ARG A 38 1.06 -9.23 -16.59
C ARG A 38 1.16 -9.62 -15.11
N GLY A 39 0.11 -9.32 -14.36
CA GLY A 39 -0.03 -9.77 -12.99
C GLY A 39 -0.09 -11.29 -12.93
N LEU A 40 0.48 -11.87 -11.88
CA LEU A 40 0.40 -13.30 -11.61
C LEU A 40 0.09 -13.51 -10.13
N ASP A 41 -1.04 -14.17 -9.88
CA ASP A 41 -1.49 -14.66 -8.58
C ASP A 41 -1.15 -16.15 -8.44
N ILE A 42 -0.65 -16.55 -7.29
CA ILE A 42 -0.58 -17.95 -6.85
C ILE A 42 -1.54 -18.11 -5.67
N ASN A 43 -2.67 -18.77 -5.89
CA ASN A 43 -3.79 -18.85 -4.95
C ASN A 43 -4.14 -20.30 -4.56
N PRO A 44 -4.77 -20.51 -3.39
CA PRO A 44 -5.08 -21.86 -2.92
C PRO A 44 -6.36 -22.40 -3.58
N LYS A 45 -6.32 -23.67 -4.02
CA LYS A 45 -7.50 -24.48 -4.42
C LYS A 45 -7.56 -25.80 -3.64
N ALA A 46 -8.62 -26.58 -3.84
CA ALA A 46 -8.74 -27.88 -3.18
C ALA A 46 -7.65 -28.87 -3.64
N GLU A 47 -7.28 -28.83 -4.93
CA GLU A 47 -6.29 -29.72 -5.55
C GLU A 47 -4.84 -29.22 -5.44
N GLY A 48 -4.62 -28.02 -4.87
CA GLY A 48 -3.30 -27.40 -4.73
C GLY A 48 -3.26 -25.95 -5.21
N ALA A 49 -2.06 -25.39 -5.34
CA ALA A 49 -1.88 -24.02 -5.81
C ALA A 49 -2.25 -23.89 -7.29
N GLU A 50 -3.00 -22.85 -7.63
CA GLU A 50 -3.28 -22.44 -9.01
C GLU A 50 -2.49 -21.17 -9.37
N LYS A 51 -2.35 -20.89 -10.66
CA LYS A 51 -1.67 -19.71 -11.19
C LYS A 51 -2.63 -18.93 -12.06
N ASP A 52 -3.09 -17.79 -11.56
CA ASP A 52 -4.08 -16.97 -12.22
C ASP A 52 -3.44 -15.67 -12.76
N PRO A 53 -3.44 -15.43 -14.08
CA PRO A 53 -3.03 -14.15 -14.61
C PRO A 53 -4.09 -13.09 -14.30
N TYR A 54 -3.66 -11.84 -14.09
CA TYR A 54 -4.59 -10.75 -13.86
C TYR A 54 -4.14 -9.43 -14.50
N ILE A 55 -5.12 -8.55 -14.73
CA ILE A 55 -4.94 -7.18 -15.17
C ILE A 55 -5.33 -6.26 -14.02
N GLU A 56 -4.44 -5.35 -13.67
CA GLU A 56 -4.59 -4.42 -12.56
C GLU A 56 -4.62 -2.99 -13.07
N ARG A 57 -5.52 -2.20 -12.48
CA ARG A 57 -5.47 -0.74 -12.52
C ARG A 57 -5.40 -0.23 -11.08
N ILE A 58 -4.46 0.66 -10.81
CA ILE A 58 -4.33 1.33 -9.51
C ILE A 58 -4.24 2.84 -9.72
N GLU A 59 -5.03 3.56 -8.94
CA GLU A 59 -4.99 5.03 -8.88
C GLU A 59 -4.44 5.45 -7.52
N LEU A 60 -3.36 6.23 -7.51
CA LEU A 60 -2.64 6.71 -6.34
C LEU A 60 -2.59 8.24 -6.36
N GLN A 61 -3.45 8.88 -5.57
CA GLN A 61 -3.61 10.34 -5.55
C GLN A 61 -3.14 10.91 -4.21
N PRO A 62 -2.45 12.07 -4.20
CA PRO A 62 -2.01 12.70 -2.96
C PRO A 62 -3.19 13.08 -2.08
N ILE A 63 -3.00 12.95 -0.78
CA ILE A 63 -3.88 13.52 0.25
C ILE A 63 -3.29 14.83 0.77
N ASP A 64 -4.09 15.64 1.46
CA ASP A 64 -3.52 16.69 2.31
C ASP A 64 -2.68 16.04 3.41
N ALA A 65 -1.57 16.69 3.79
CA ALA A 65 -0.70 16.17 4.83
C ALA A 65 -1.48 15.92 6.14
N GLN A 66 -1.13 14.85 6.84
CA GLN A 66 -1.81 14.45 8.07
C GLN A 66 -0.91 14.74 9.26
N THR A 67 -1.38 15.59 10.18
CA THR A 67 -0.72 15.90 11.44
C THR A 67 -1.40 15.17 12.59
N ASN A 68 -0.61 14.75 13.58
CA ASN A 68 -1.12 14.29 14.87
C ASN A 68 -0.12 14.70 15.95
N GLY A 69 -0.30 15.92 16.47
CA GLY A 69 0.75 16.61 17.22
C GLY A 69 2.04 16.67 16.38
N PRO A 70 3.22 16.30 16.92
CA PRO A 70 4.48 16.44 16.20
C PRO A 70 4.68 15.43 15.06
N GLN A 71 3.79 14.45 14.91
CA GLN A 71 3.83 13.50 13.79
C GLN A 71 3.27 14.14 12.52
N LEU A 72 3.94 13.86 11.40
CA LEU A 72 3.58 14.34 10.08
C LEU A 72 3.68 13.23 9.05
N PHE A 73 2.58 12.96 8.34
CA PHE A 73 2.56 12.09 7.17
C PHE A 73 2.25 12.87 5.89
N TYR A 74 3.03 12.58 4.85
CA TYR A 74 2.63 12.79 3.46
C TYR A 74 2.19 11.45 2.88
N GLY A 75 1.23 11.46 1.96
CA GLY A 75 0.70 10.18 1.49
C GLY A 75 -0.15 10.22 0.24
N LEU A 76 -0.50 9.00 -0.19
CA LEU A 76 -1.34 8.71 -1.34
C LEU A 76 -2.54 7.89 -0.85
N ARG A 77 -3.76 8.34 -1.18
CA ARG A 77 -4.93 7.45 -1.15
C ARG A 77 -4.91 6.61 -2.41
N TYR A 78 -5.36 5.36 -2.34
CA TYR A 78 -5.45 4.53 -3.53
C TYR A 78 -6.72 3.72 -3.65
N HIS A 79 -7.00 3.37 -4.90
CA HIS A 79 -7.97 2.34 -5.29
C HIS A 79 -7.33 1.42 -6.32
N THR A 80 -7.33 0.13 -6.02
CA THR A 80 -6.90 -0.94 -6.91
C THR A 80 -8.12 -1.73 -7.37
N ARG A 81 -8.21 -1.94 -8.67
CA ARG A 81 -9.20 -2.83 -9.30
C ARG A 81 -8.47 -3.83 -10.17
N ILE A 82 -8.76 -5.11 -9.96
CA ILE A 82 -8.18 -6.23 -10.71
C ILE A 82 -9.30 -7.00 -11.40
N VAL A 83 -9.04 -7.41 -12.64
CA VAL A 83 -9.90 -8.29 -13.44
C VAL A 83 -9.06 -9.45 -14.00
N GLN A 84 -9.71 -10.56 -14.30
CA GLN A 84 -9.08 -11.62 -15.09
C GLN A 84 -9.01 -11.24 -16.58
N PRO A 85 -8.04 -11.76 -17.34
CA PRO A 85 -7.97 -11.51 -18.79
C PRO A 85 -9.25 -11.89 -19.51
N ASN A 86 -9.76 -10.97 -20.34
CA ASN A 86 -11.02 -11.10 -21.11
C ASN A 86 -12.31 -11.10 -20.27
N GLU A 87 -12.22 -10.89 -18.96
CA GLU A 87 -13.37 -10.78 -18.07
C GLU A 87 -13.67 -9.32 -17.72
N VAL A 88 -14.94 -9.03 -17.43
CA VAL A 88 -15.39 -7.70 -16.98
C VAL A 88 -15.66 -7.66 -15.48
N GLU A 89 -15.87 -8.82 -14.86
CA GLU A 89 -16.09 -8.96 -13.44
C GLU A 89 -14.84 -8.56 -12.66
N THR A 90 -15.04 -7.78 -11.60
CA THR A 90 -13.95 -7.42 -10.69
C THR A 90 -13.55 -8.64 -9.88
N PHE A 91 -12.32 -9.12 -10.10
CA PHE A 91 -11.73 -10.25 -9.39
C PHE A 91 -11.22 -9.85 -8.01
N HIS A 92 -10.67 -8.64 -7.89
CA HIS A 92 -10.21 -8.06 -6.63
C HIS A 92 -10.42 -6.54 -6.62
N ASP A 93 -10.84 -6.02 -5.48
CA ASP A 93 -11.01 -4.59 -5.21
C ASP A 93 -10.35 -4.27 -3.88
N GLN A 94 -9.58 -3.21 -3.82
CA GLN A 94 -8.81 -2.84 -2.63
C GLN A 94 -8.65 -1.33 -2.54
N VAL A 95 -8.80 -0.79 -1.33
CA VAL A 95 -8.63 0.64 -1.05
C VAL A 95 -7.80 0.85 0.21
N GLY A 96 -7.15 2.00 0.32
CA GLY A 96 -6.42 2.39 1.53
C GLY A 96 -5.49 3.57 1.30
N TYR A 97 -4.41 3.62 2.08
CA TYR A 97 -3.42 4.68 2.05
C TYR A 97 -1.99 4.14 2.05
N TRP A 98 -1.12 4.86 1.34
CA TRP A 98 0.33 4.84 1.54
C TRP A 98 0.72 6.13 2.25
N LEU A 99 1.41 6.03 3.39
CA LEU A 99 1.86 7.16 4.18
C LEU A 99 3.37 7.05 4.41
N TRP A 100 4.06 8.18 4.38
CA TRP A 100 5.48 8.28 4.70
C TRP A 100 5.72 9.42 5.69
N GLU A 101 6.49 9.13 6.74
CA GLU A 101 6.88 10.11 7.76
C GLU A 101 8.34 10.54 7.53
N PRO A 102 8.58 11.80 7.14
CA PRO A 102 9.93 12.28 6.83
C PRO A 102 10.91 12.17 8.01
N ALA A 103 10.42 12.41 9.23
CA ALA A 103 11.25 12.47 10.43
C ALA A 103 11.86 11.11 10.82
N THR A 104 11.16 10.02 10.50
CA THR A 104 11.54 8.66 10.92
C THR A 104 11.86 7.74 9.73
N GLY A 105 11.43 8.10 8.52
CA GLY A 105 11.43 7.23 7.35
C GLY A 105 10.35 6.13 7.39
N ASN A 106 9.44 6.17 8.37
CA ASN A 106 8.40 5.15 8.53
C ASN A 106 7.43 5.18 7.34
N ILE A 107 7.06 4.00 6.86
CA ILE A 107 6.06 3.81 5.80
C ILE A 107 4.90 3.03 6.40
N LEU A 108 3.67 3.55 6.24
CA LEU A 108 2.45 2.83 6.57
C LEU A 108 1.69 2.54 5.28
N PHE A 109 1.23 1.30 5.16
CA PHE A 109 0.37 0.85 4.09
C PHE A 109 -0.89 0.25 4.70
N THR A 110 -2.04 0.82 4.39
CA THR A 110 -3.33 0.24 4.78
C THR A 110 -4.03 -0.34 3.58
N LEU A 111 -4.75 -1.43 3.82
CA LEU A 111 -5.66 -1.97 2.82
C LEU A 111 -6.93 -2.47 3.47
N SER A 112 -8.02 -2.37 2.72
CA SER A 112 -9.31 -2.98 3.00
C SER A 112 -9.86 -3.56 1.72
N ILE A 113 -10.39 -4.78 1.81
CA ILE A 113 -11.00 -5.49 0.67
C ILE A 113 -12.49 -5.76 0.95
N PRO A 114 -13.36 -5.83 -0.08
CA PRO A 114 -14.80 -6.02 0.11
C PRO A 114 -15.17 -7.41 0.60
N ARG A 115 -14.20 -8.32 0.74
CA ARG A 115 -14.37 -9.60 1.44
C ARG A 115 -14.37 -9.45 2.96
N GLY A 116 -14.26 -8.23 3.50
CA GLY A 116 -14.28 -7.98 4.94
C GLY A 116 -12.96 -8.37 5.62
N GLN A 117 -11.83 -7.98 5.02
CA GLN A 117 -10.52 -8.08 5.65
C GLN A 117 -9.79 -6.74 5.51
N THR A 118 -9.03 -6.37 6.53
CA THR A 118 -8.20 -5.17 6.56
C THR A 118 -6.88 -5.46 7.27
N LEU A 119 -5.82 -4.75 6.86
CA LEU A 119 -4.54 -4.77 7.56
C LEU A 119 -3.84 -3.41 7.46
N MET A 120 -2.89 -3.22 8.37
CA MET A 120 -1.91 -2.14 8.31
C MET A 120 -0.51 -2.76 8.33
N ALA A 121 0.25 -2.55 7.25
CA ALA A 121 1.63 -2.96 7.14
C ALA A 121 2.56 -1.76 7.38
N THR A 122 3.69 -2.01 8.03
CA THR A 122 4.70 -0.97 8.32
C THR A 122 6.05 -1.33 7.72
N GLY A 123 6.80 -0.32 7.29
CA GLY A 123 8.14 -0.44 6.74
C GLY A 123 8.97 0.79 7.06
N ASN A 124 10.21 0.83 6.56
CA ASN A 124 11.06 2.00 6.71
C ASN A 124 11.91 2.19 5.44
N ALA A 125 12.06 3.43 5.00
CA ALA A 125 12.93 3.77 3.89
C ALA A 125 13.40 5.23 3.95
N ALA A 126 14.59 5.48 3.40
CA ALA A 126 15.10 6.82 3.16
C ALA A 126 14.23 7.55 2.12
N ALA A 127 14.29 8.89 2.13
CA ALA A 127 13.51 9.74 1.23
C ALA A 127 13.74 9.46 -0.26
N ASP A 128 14.95 9.01 -0.63
CA ASP A 128 15.37 8.72 -2.00
C ASP A 128 15.39 7.21 -2.33
N ALA A 129 14.87 6.37 -1.43
CA ALA A 129 14.89 4.93 -1.62
C ALA A 129 14.02 4.52 -2.83
N LYS A 130 14.59 3.66 -3.68
CA LYS A 130 13.89 3.05 -4.83
C LYS A 130 13.33 1.65 -4.53
N GLU A 131 13.67 1.07 -3.40
CA GLU A 131 13.13 -0.21 -2.93
C GLU A 131 12.78 -0.10 -1.46
N PHE A 132 11.62 -0.61 -1.08
CA PHE A 132 11.22 -0.72 0.31
C PHE A 132 10.30 -1.91 0.52
N THR A 133 10.08 -2.27 1.77
CA THR A 133 9.23 -3.39 2.15
C THR A 133 8.38 -3.01 3.34
N VAL A 134 7.10 -3.33 3.28
CA VAL A 134 6.16 -3.18 4.39
C VAL A 134 5.67 -4.56 4.83
N LYS A 135 5.41 -4.72 6.13
CA LYS A 135 4.95 -5.99 6.72
C LYS A 135 3.82 -5.78 7.71
N ALA A 136 2.83 -6.66 7.67
CA ALA A 136 1.81 -6.81 8.72
C ALA A 136 1.90 -8.21 9.33
N VAL A 137 1.59 -8.30 10.62
CA VAL A 137 1.62 -9.54 11.40
C VAL A 137 0.34 -9.62 12.21
N ARG A 138 -0.31 -10.78 12.16
CA ARG A 138 -1.50 -11.06 12.94
C ARG A 138 -1.27 -10.81 14.44
N GLY A 139 -2.25 -10.19 15.11
CA GLY A 139 -2.21 -9.91 16.55
C GLY A 139 -1.34 -8.70 16.94
N SER A 140 -0.60 -8.10 16.01
CA SER A 140 0.13 -6.87 16.30
C SER A 140 -0.80 -5.66 16.50
N LEU A 141 -0.44 -4.80 17.45
CA LEU A 141 -1.14 -3.54 17.72
C LEU A 141 -0.70 -2.39 16.79
N THR A 142 0.44 -2.53 16.13
CA THR A 142 1.07 -1.45 15.34
C THR A 142 1.33 -1.84 13.89
N ASN A 143 1.04 -3.08 13.49
CA ASN A 143 1.02 -3.54 12.10
C ASN A 143 0.14 -4.80 11.96
N GLY A 144 -1.13 -4.69 12.37
CA GLY A 144 -2.05 -5.82 12.55
C GLY A 144 -2.86 -6.22 11.31
N ILE A 145 -3.54 -7.36 11.42
CA ILE A 145 -4.42 -7.98 10.41
C ILE A 145 -5.73 -8.36 11.09
N ILE A 146 -6.88 -8.02 10.49
CA ILE A 146 -8.23 -8.33 10.99
C ILE A 146 -9.10 -8.85 9.85
N SER A 147 -9.81 -9.95 10.10
CA SER A 147 -10.65 -10.65 9.12
C SER A 147 -12.08 -10.83 9.61
N ASN A 148 -13.02 -10.96 8.67
CA ASN A 148 -14.38 -11.41 9.00
C ASN A 148 -14.37 -12.85 9.55
N PRO A 149 -15.45 -13.30 10.23
CA PRO A 149 -15.50 -14.61 10.89
C PRO A 149 -15.23 -15.82 9.98
N PHE A 150 -15.68 -15.78 8.72
CA PHE A 150 -15.47 -16.89 7.78
C PHE A 150 -14.00 -17.00 7.34
N ILE A 151 -13.38 -15.87 6.97
CA ILE A 151 -11.96 -15.84 6.61
C ILE A 151 -11.10 -16.21 7.82
N GLU A 152 -11.44 -15.67 8.99
CA GLU A 152 -10.77 -15.99 10.24
C GLU A 152 -10.72 -17.51 10.52
N GLN A 153 -11.82 -18.22 10.27
CA GLN A 153 -11.91 -19.66 10.49
C GLN A 153 -11.26 -20.51 9.39
N ASN A 154 -11.33 -20.09 8.12
CA ASN A 154 -11.03 -20.97 6.98
C ASN A 154 -9.82 -20.54 6.14
N PHE A 155 -9.37 -19.29 6.28
CA PHE A 155 -8.28 -18.69 5.52
C PHE A 155 -7.51 -17.72 6.43
N THR A 156 -7.07 -18.21 7.60
CA THR A 156 -6.45 -17.37 8.62
C THR A 156 -5.17 -16.74 8.07
N THR A 157 -5.14 -15.42 7.94
CA THR A 157 -3.94 -14.71 7.50
C THR A 157 -3.00 -14.44 8.67
N GLU A 158 -1.80 -15.01 8.62
CA GLU A 158 -0.78 -14.90 9.67
C GLU A 158 0.14 -13.70 9.46
N SER A 159 0.55 -13.47 8.21
CA SER A 159 1.43 -12.37 7.87
C SER A 159 1.23 -11.90 6.44
N TYR A 160 1.63 -10.66 6.20
CA TYR A 160 1.61 -10.01 4.90
C TYR A 160 2.95 -9.30 4.70
N THR A 161 3.60 -9.51 3.56
CA THR A 161 4.78 -8.78 3.13
C THR A 161 4.57 -8.24 1.73
N LEU A 162 4.87 -6.95 1.52
CA LEU A 162 4.87 -6.33 0.20
C LEU A 162 6.20 -5.63 -0.02
N LYS A 163 6.94 -6.09 -1.03
CA LYS A 163 8.15 -5.43 -1.53
C LYS A 163 7.78 -4.57 -2.73
N VAL A 164 8.19 -3.30 -2.72
CA VAL A 164 8.00 -2.35 -3.81
C VAL A 164 9.35 -1.97 -4.41
N LYS A 165 9.39 -1.79 -5.73
CA LYS A 165 10.54 -1.29 -6.47
C LYS A 165 10.15 -0.24 -7.50
N ILE A 166 10.74 0.94 -7.41
CA ILE A 166 10.69 1.98 -8.43
C ILE A 166 11.82 1.73 -9.43
N ASN A 167 11.47 1.55 -10.71
CA ASN A 167 12.42 1.23 -11.76
C ASN A 167 12.90 2.51 -12.48
N ASP A 168 14.08 2.44 -13.10
CA ASP A 168 14.68 3.59 -13.79
C ASP A 168 13.91 4.04 -15.04
N ASP A 169 13.06 3.18 -15.61
CA ASP A 169 12.21 3.51 -16.76
C ASP A 169 10.86 4.15 -16.35
N GLY A 170 10.74 4.55 -15.09
CA GLY A 170 9.54 5.20 -14.56
C GLY A 170 8.37 4.25 -14.28
N THR A 171 8.54 2.94 -14.46
CA THR A 171 7.60 1.93 -13.95
C THR A 171 7.87 1.64 -12.49
N TRP A 172 6.91 0.99 -11.81
CA TRP A 172 7.19 0.34 -10.54
C TRP A 172 6.66 -1.08 -10.52
N SER A 173 7.26 -1.93 -9.68
CA SER A 173 6.91 -3.33 -9.52
C SER A 173 6.66 -3.64 -8.06
N TYR A 174 5.92 -4.71 -7.82
CA TYR A 174 5.79 -5.26 -6.48
C TYR A 174 5.81 -6.79 -6.47
N GLU A 175 6.18 -7.32 -5.30
CA GLU A 175 6.07 -8.73 -4.94
C GLU A 175 5.39 -8.81 -3.56
N GLN A 176 4.28 -9.52 -3.50
CA GLN A 176 3.45 -9.72 -2.33
C GLN A 176 3.54 -11.18 -1.88
N ASP A 177 3.59 -11.40 -0.57
CA ASP A 177 3.44 -12.72 0.05
C ASP A 177 2.50 -12.61 1.25
N THR A 178 1.37 -13.31 1.15
CA THR A 178 0.36 -13.44 2.20
C THR A 178 0.38 -14.88 2.71
N VAL A 179 0.85 -15.07 3.93
CA VAL A 179 0.94 -16.39 4.55
C VAL A 179 -0.39 -16.72 5.23
N MET A 180 -0.99 -17.84 4.84
CA MET A 180 -2.30 -18.26 5.31
C MET A 180 -2.26 -19.68 5.92
N ILE A 181 -3.01 -19.87 7.00
CA ILE A 181 -3.36 -21.20 7.51
C ILE A 181 -4.72 -21.57 6.92
N ILE A 182 -4.75 -22.66 6.16
CA ILE A 182 -5.93 -23.13 5.45
C ILE A 182 -6.22 -24.57 5.89
N PRO A 183 -7.46 -24.91 6.29
CA PRO A 183 -7.82 -26.28 6.59
C PRO A 183 -7.46 -27.23 5.44
N ASN A 184 -6.94 -28.40 5.78
CA ASN A 184 -6.49 -29.46 4.85
C ASN A 184 -5.19 -29.17 4.08
N TYR A 185 -4.56 -28.02 4.28
CA TYR A 185 -3.18 -27.80 3.87
C TYR A 185 -2.23 -28.31 4.97
N GLY A 186 -1.18 -29.04 4.59
CA GLY A 186 -0.23 -29.63 5.53
C GLY A 186 0.79 -28.62 6.10
N GLU A 187 0.96 -27.48 5.44
CA GLU A 187 1.88 -26.40 5.77
C GLU A 187 1.20 -25.04 5.50
N PRO A 188 1.69 -23.93 6.08
CA PRO A 188 1.22 -22.60 5.73
C PRO A 188 1.29 -22.36 4.22
N PHE A 189 0.22 -21.80 3.66
CA PHE A 189 0.13 -21.47 2.24
C PHE A 189 0.69 -20.07 1.98
N HIS A 190 1.57 -19.95 0.98
CA HIS A 190 2.08 -18.68 0.49
C HIS A 190 1.25 -18.22 -0.71
N HIS A 191 0.32 -17.30 -0.47
CA HIS A 191 -0.42 -16.63 -1.53
C HIS A 191 0.37 -15.43 -2.02
N THR A 192 0.88 -15.53 -3.24
CA THR A 192 1.84 -14.56 -3.78
C THR A 192 1.30 -13.86 -5.00
N ASP A 193 1.50 -12.55 -5.06
CA ASP A 193 1.17 -11.73 -6.21
C ASP A 193 2.39 -10.96 -6.68
N ARG A 194 2.50 -10.76 -7.99
CA ARG A 194 3.52 -9.85 -8.54
C ARG A 194 3.02 -9.16 -9.78
N ASN A 195 3.37 -7.89 -9.92
CA ASN A 195 3.07 -7.12 -11.12
C ASN A 195 4.15 -6.07 -11.41
N ARG A 196 4.12 -5.56 -12.64
CA ARG A 196 4.86 -4.37 -13.06
C ARG A 196 3.89 -3.40 -13.71
N LEU A 197 3.88 -2.18 -13.21
CA LEU A 197 2.89 -1.16 -13.51
C LEU A 197 3.48 -0.05 -14.37
N THR A 198 2.75 0.33 -15.40
CA THR A 198 3.08 1.43 -16.31
C THR A 198 2.13 2.59 -16.09
N LYS A 199 2.66 3.80 -16.01
CA LYS A 199 1.85 5.01 -15.77
C LYS A 199 1.00 5.31 -17.00
N ILE A 200 -0.27 5.62 -16.77
CA ILE A 200 -1.24 6.01 -17.81
C ILE A 200 -1.83 7.40 -17.58
N ALA A 201 -1.69 7.96 -16.37
CA ALA A 201 -1.95 9.37 -16.11
C ALA A 201 -1.15 9.86 -14.88
N GLU A 202 -0.87 11.15 -14.84
CA GLU A 202 -0.23 11.79 -13.69
C GLU A 202 -1.19 11.94 -12.51
N ALA A 203 -0.63 12.07 -11.30
CA ALA A 203 -1.39 12.48 -10.13
C ALA A 203 -1.82 13.95 -10.24
N MET A 204 -2.98 14.26 -9.68
CA MET A 204 -3.43 15.64 -9.54
C MET A 204 -2.93 16.22 -8.22
N PRO A 205 -2.60 17.52 -8.14
CA PRO A 205 -2.29 18.15 -6.86
C PRO A 205 -3.44 17.99 -5.87
N ASN A 206 -3.11 17.85 -4.58
CA ASN A 206 -4.09 17.79 -3.50
C ASN A 206 -4.85 19.13 -3.36
N PRO A 207 -6.05 19.14 -2.75
CA PRO A 207 -6.91 20.33 -2.70
C PRO A 207 -6.24 21.58 -2.12
N THR A 208 -5.46 21.45 -1.05
CA THR A 208 -4.76 22.60 -0.45
C THR A 208 -3.64 23.15 -1.36
N ALA A 209 -2.90 22.29 -2.06
CA ALA A 209 -1.95 22.71 -3.09
C ALA A 209 -2.64 23.48 -4.23
N LEU A 210 -3.81 23.01 -4.68
CA LEU A 210 -4.59 23.69 -5.71
C LEU A 210 -5.09 25.07 -5.25
N ALA A 211 -5.46 25.21 -3.98
CA ALA A 211 -5.86 26.50 -3.41
C ALA A 211 -4.68 27.49 -3.39
N ALA A 212 -3.52 27.07 -2.87
CA ALA A 212 -2.32 27.91 -2.81
C ALA A 212 -1.84 28.35 -4.21
N GLN A 213 -1.93 27.48 -5.22
CA GLN A 213 -1.60 27.81 -6.61
C GLN A 213 -2.54 28.85 -7.23
N LYS A 214 -3.78 28.96 -6.75
CA LYS A 214 -4.73 29.98 -7.22
C LYS A 214 -4.46 31.33 -6.58
N GLU A 215 -4.08 31.36 -5.31
CA GLU A 215 -3.77 32.60 -4.59
C GLU A 215 -2.45 33.24 -5.06
N ALA A 216 -1.54 32.43 -5.59
CA ALA A 216 -0.28 32.90 -6.18
C ALA A 216 -0.40 33.50 -7.60
N LYS A 217 -1.61 33.50 -8.19
CA LYS A 217 -1.91 34.06 -9.52
C LYS A 217 -2.58 35.42 -9.42
#